data_AF-A0A2M7IKE8-F1
#
_entry.id   AF-A0A2M7IKE8-F1
#
_cell.length_a   1.000
_cell.length_b   1.000
_cell.length_c   1.000
_cell.angle_alpha   90.00
_cell.angle_beta   90.00
_cell.angle_gamma   90.00
#
_symmetry.space_group_name_H-M   'P 1'
#
loop_
_entity.id
_entity.type
_entity.pdbx_description
1 polymer ?
#
loop_
_entity_poly.entity_id
_entity_poly.type
_entity_poly.pdbx_seq_one_letter_code
_entity_poly.pdbx_strand_id
1 'polypeptide(L)' 'MNTLIVFLIIIFVAINFIEIWLMFHYKKLVRGGIILGAMEAFEFPLIIYLIMKGGVIALGIVIFVEAVQWLIVPYLTLKR' A
#
# COMPACT_ATOMS: atom_id res chain seq x y z
N MET A 1 6.01 -21.20 -4.71
CA MET A 1 6.24 -19.81 -4.27
C MET A 1 7.01 -19.87 -2.95
N ASN A 2 8.08 -19.09 -2.77
CA ASN A 2 8.89 -19.14 -1.55
C ASN A 2 8.07 -18.64 -0.35
N THR A 3 8.09 -19.34 0.79
CA THR A 3 7.35 -18.96 2.01
C THR A 3 7.69 -17.54 2.46
N LEU A 4 8.94 -17.11 2.25
CA LEU A 4 9.36 -15.73 2.52
C LEU A 4 8.61 -14.71 1.67
N ILE A 5 8.39 -14.99 0.38
CA ILE A 5 7.68 -14.08 -0.53
C ILE A 5 6.21 -13.98 -0.14
N VAL A 6 5.59 -15.09 0.23
CA VAL A 6 4.20 -15.10 0.73
C VAL A 6 4.09 -14.23 1.98
N PHE A 7 5.03 -14.36 2.91
CA PHE A 7 5.05 -13.56 4.13
C PHE A 7 5.23 -12.06 3.84
N LEU A 8 6.11 -11.71 2.92
CA LEU A 8 6.33 -10.32 2.50
C LEU A 8 5.10 -9.72 1.78
N ILE A 9 4.37 -10.51 1.00
CA ILE A 9 3.10 -10.10 0.41
C ILE A 9 2.08 -9.77 1.51
N ILE A 10 1.99 -10.58 2.56
CA ILE A 10 1.07 -10.33 3.68
C ILE A 10 1.45 -9.01 4.40
N ILE A 11 2.75 -8.77 4.59
CA ILE A 11 3.23 -7.50 5.18
C ILE A 11 2.85 -6.31 4.30
N PHE A 12 3.09 -6.40 2.99
CA PHE A 12 2.72 -5.37 2.03
C PHE A 12 1.21 -5.05 2.08
N VAL A 13 0.36 -6.08 2.04
CA VAL A 13 -1.10 -5.90 2.19
C VAL A 13 -1.47 -5.23 3.51
N ALA A 14 -0.81 -5.59 4.61
CA ALA A 14 -1.07 -5.00 5.92
C ALA A 14 -0.66 -3.52 6.00
N ILE A 15 0.47 -3.14 5.39
CA ILE A 15 0.94 -1.74 5.32
C ILE A 15 -0.08 -0.89 4.57
N ASN A 16 -0.47 -1.30 3.37
CA ASN A 16 -1.51 -0.62 2.57
C ASN A 16 -2.84 -0.46 3.36
N PHE A 17 -3.25 -1.47 4.13
CA PHE A 17 -4.45 -1.36 4.96
C PHE A 17 -4.30 -0.33 6.09
N ILE A 18 -3.12 -0.27 6.73
CA ILE A 18 -2.80 0.72 7.76
C ILE A 18 -2.79 2.13 7.16
N GLU A 19 -2.25 2.31 5.96
CA GLU A 19 -2.23 3.58 5.25
C GLU A 19 -3.65 4.13 5.02
N ILE A 20 -4.55 3.29 4.50
CA ILE A 20 -5.98 3.62 4.34
C ILE A 20 -6.60 4.03 5.69
N TRP A 21 -6.33 3.27 6.75
CA TRP A 21 -6.84 3.57 8.08
C TRP A 21 -6.30 4.89 8.66
N LEU A 22 -5.01 5.18 8.46
CA LEU A 22 -4.40 6.44 8.91
C LEU A 22 -5.00 7.64 8.18
N MET A 23 -5.30 7.52 6.89
CA MET A 23 -6.04 8.56 6.15
C MET A 23 -7.45 8.79 6.69
N PHE A 24 -8.14 7.73 7.13
CA PHE A 24 -9.37 7.89 7.90
C PHE A 24 -9.10 8.65 9.21
N HIS A 25 -8.02 8.39 9.93
CA HIS A 25 -7.79 9.06 11.20
C HIS A 25 -7.41 10.55 11.04
N TYR A 26 -6.55 10.88 10.08
CA TYR A 26 -6.08 12.25 9.87
C TYR A 26 -7.04 13.05 8.98
N LYS A 27 -7.97 13.79 9.61
CA LYS A 27 -8.97 14.65 8.95
C LYS A 27 -8.41 15.78 8.06
N LYS A 28 -7.12 16.12 8.16
CA LYS A 28 -6.48 17.16 7.34
C LYS A 28 -5.66 16.52 6.22
N LEU A 29 -6.07 16.74 4.97
CA LEU A 29 -5.39 16.29 3.75
C LEU A 29 -3.87 16.50 3.77
N VAL A 30 -3.41 17.66 4.25
CA VAL A 30 -1.98 18.00 4.24
C VAL A 30 -1.16 17.10 5.17
N ARG A 31 -1.66 16.83 6.38
CA ARG A 31 -0.94 15.96 7.34
C ARG A 31 -1.12 14.48 6.97
N GLY A 32 -2.31 14.09 6.53
CA GLY A 32 -2.59 12.74 6.06
C GLY A 32 -1.74 12.37 4.84
N GLY A 33 -1.63 13.27 3.85
CA GLY A 33 -0.84 13.05 2.64
C GLY A 33 0.67 12.99 2.89
N ILE A 34 1.21 13.77 3.85
CA ILE A 34 2.63 13.67 4.22
C ILE A 34 2.92 12.33 4.89
N ILE A 35 2.05 11.88 5.79
CA ILE A 35 2.19 10.57 6.46
C ILE A 35 2.07 9.44 5.44
N LEU A 36 1.10 9.53 4.52
CA LEU A 36 0.92 8.58 3.44
C LEU A 36 2.16 8.49 2.56
N GLY A 37 2.63 9.62 2.02
CA GLY A 37 3.81 9.62 1.16
C GLY A 37 5.08 9.13 1.85
N ALA A 38 5.20 9.32 3.17
CA ALA A 38 6.31 8.76 3.93
C ALA A 38 6.21 7.24 4.09
N MET A 39 5.00 6.70 4.25
CA MET A 39 4.79 5.25 4.33
C MET A 39 4.95 4.58 2.96
N GLU A 40 4.41 5.17 1.90
CA GLU A 40 4.61 4.70 0.52
C GLU A 40 6.10 4.68 0.15
N ALA A 41 6.87 5.70 0.55
CA ALA A 41 8.32 5.73 0.33
C ALA A 41 9.05 4.59 1.07
N PHE A 42 8.55 4.18 2.23
CA PHE A 42 9.09 3.03 2.98
C PHE A 42 8.65 1.69 2.38
N GLU A 43 7.47 1.63 1.79
CA GLU A 43 6.93 0.45 1.13
C GLU A 43 7.54 0.22 -0.27
N PHE A 44 7.96 1.28 -0.94
CA PHE A 44 8.50 1.20 -2.30
C PHE A 44 9.68 0.19 -2.48
N PRO A 45 10.67 0.10 -1.57
CA PRO A 45 11.68 -0.96 -1.62
C PRO A 45 11.10 -2.38 -1.50
N LEU A 46 10.04 -2.56 -0.71
CA LEU A 46 9.35 -3.85 -0.54
C LEU A 46 8.64 -4.24 -1.85
N ILE A 47 7.98 -3.27 -2.51
CA ILE A 47 7.37 -3.46 -3.83
C ILE A 47 8.41 -3.91 -4.85
N ILE A 48 9.54 -3.20 -4.95
CA ILE A 48 10.63 -3.57 -5.87
C ILE A 48 11.10 -4.99 -5.59
N TYR A 49 11.34 -5.34 -4.32
CA TYR A 49 11.77 -6.68 -3.95
C TYR A 49 10.75 -7.74 -4.34
N LEU A 50 9.46 -7.51 -4.06
CA LEU A 50 8.36 -8.42 -4.40
C LEU A 50 8.23 -8.62 -5.91
N ILE A 51 8.39 -7.58 -6.71
CA ILE A 51 8.37 -7.68 -8.17
C ILE A 51 9.58 -8.47 -8.67
N MET A 52 10.78 -8.16 -8.17
CA MET A 52 12.02 -8.81 -8.59
C MET A 52 12.09 -10.29 -8.22
N LYS A 53 11.52 -10.69 -7.07
CA LYS A 53 11.66 -12.06 -6.54
C LYS A 53 10.37 -12.89 -6.59
N GLY A 54 9.22 -12.25 -6.57
CA GLY A 54 7.89 -12.90 -6.55
C GLY A 54 7.27 -13.14 -7.92
N GLY A 55 7.86 -12.60 -8.99
CA GLY A 55 7.41 -12.84 -10.36
C GLY A 55 6.00 -12.31 -10.63
N VAL A 56 5.31 -12.90 -11.62
CA VAL A 56 4.03 -12.38 -12.14
C VAL A 56 2.92 -12.38 -11.08
N ILE A 57 2.91 -13.35 -10.16
CA ILE A 57 1.90 -13.44 -9.10
C ILE A 57 2.05 -12.28 -8.12
N ALA A 58 3.27 -12.01 -7.64
CA ALA A 58 3.51 -10.91 -6.72
C ALA A 58 3.24 -9.56 -7.39
N LEU A 59 3.63 -9.40 -8.66
CA LEU A 59 3.30 -8.22 -9.45
C LEU A 59 1.79 -7.99 -9.54
N GLY A 60 1.01 -9.03 -9.82
CA GLY A 60 -0.44 -8.95 -9.89
C GLY A 60 -1.07 -8.53 -8.56
N ILE A 61 -0.56 -9.04 -7.44
CA ILE A 61 -1.04 -8.66 -6.10
C ILE A 61 -0.68 -7.21 -5.78
N VAL A 62 0.55 -6.79 -6.05
CA VAL A 62 0.98 -5.39 -5.86
C VAL A 62 0.06 -4.45 -6.62
N ILE A 63 -0.12 -4.68 -7.93
CA ILE A 63 -0.98 -3.84 -8.77
C ILE A 63 -2.41 -3.80 -8.23
N PHE A 64 -2.96 -4.95 -7.82
CA PHE A 64 -4.32 -5.02 -7.30
C PHE A 64 -4.49 -4.23 -6.01
N VAL A 65 -3.61 -4.42 -5.04
CA VAL A 65 -3.67 -3.75 -3.75
C VAL A 65 -3.48 -2.24 -3.91
N GLU A 66 -2.48 -1.83 -4.70
CA GLU A 66 -2.23 -0.42 -5.03
C GLU A 66 -3.44 0.21 -5.72
N ALA A 67 -4.01 -0.46 -6.72
CA ALA A 67 -5.20 0.05 -7.41
C ALA A 67 -6.38 0.21 -6.44
N VAL A 68 -6.59 -0.74 -5.54
CA VAL A 68 -7.64 -0.65 -4.51
C VAL A 68 -7.38 0.51 -3.57
N GLN A 69 -6.15 0.68 -3.09
CA GLN A 69 -5.76 1.82 -2.26
C GLN A 69 -6.01 3.13 -3.00
N TRP A 70 -5.46 3.31 -4.18
CA TRP A 70 -5.59 4.52 -4.99
C TRP A 70 -7.03 4.84 -5.43
N LEU A 71 -7.93 3.87 -5.46
CA LEU A 71 -9.37 4.11 -5.69
C LEU A 71 -10.10 4.52 -4.40
N ILE A 72 -9.70 3.94 -3.27
CA ILE A 72 -10.31 4.22 -1.97
C ILE A 72 -9.90 5.61 -1.48
N VAL A 73 -8.63 6.01 -1.61
CA VAL A 73 -8.13 7.29 -1.09
C VAL A 73 -8.90 8.50 -1.60
N PRO A 74 -9.09 8.71 -2.91
CA PRO A 74 -9.81 9.86 -3.43
C PRO A 74 -11.29 9.80 -3.07
N TYR A 75 -11.90 8.61 -3.11
CA TYR A 75 -13.30 8.43 -2.72
C TYR A 75 -13.55 8.88 -1.28
N LEU A 76 -12.67 8.50 -0.36
CA LEU A 76 -12.79 8.87 1.05
C LEU A 76 -12.44 10.33 1.31
N THR A 77 -11.53 10.89 0.51
CA THR A 77 -11.11 12.29 0.62
C THR A 77 -12.19 13.24 0.11
N LEU A 78 -12.92 12.88 -0.96
CA LEU A 78 -13.99 13.70 -1.55
C LEU A 78 -15.31 13.66 -0.75
N LYS A 79 -15.52 12.64 0.09
CA LYS A 79 -16.71 12.50 0.93
C LYS A 79 -16.63 13.25 2.27
N ARG A 80 -15.50 13.92 2.56
CA ARG A 80 -15.26 14.71 3.78
C ARG A 80 -15.38 16.20 3.52
#